data_AF-A0A240UEI0-F1
#
_entry.id   AF-A0A240UEI0-F1
#
_cell.length_a   1.000
_cell.length_b   1.000
_cell.length_c   1.000
_cell.angle_alpha   90.00
_cell.angle_beta   90.00
_cell.angle_gamma   90.00
#
_symmetry.space_group_name_H-M   'P 1'
#
loop_
_entity.id
_entity.type
_entity.pdbx_description
1 polymer ?
#
loop_
_entity_poly.entity_id
_entity_poly.type
_entity_poly.pdbx_seq_one_letter_code
_entity_poly.pdbx_strand_id
1 'polypeptide(L)'
;MAFDRNQLPHPEDYYRDCGLRLEGQGKWRKTCCSFCDYHTMRINVKTGAYVCTDCDASGESILDHHMELTGADEVQAAKGLGAWWHAPGASSARLEVRHGL
;
A
#
# COMPACT_ATOMS: atom_id res chain seq x y z
N MET A 1 -1.54 10.90 -15.35
CA MET A 1 -1.56 10.39 -13.96
C MET A 1 -0.83 9.06 -13.98
N ALA A 2 -0.14 8.71 -12.91
CA ALA A 2 0.61 7.46 -12.81
C ALA A 2 0.61 6.96 -11.38
N PHE A 3 0.71 5.65 -11.20
CA PHE A 3 0.99 5.03 -9.90
C PHE A 3 2.46 5.28 -9.52
N ASP A 4 2.72 5.79 -8.32
CA ASP A 4 4.08 5.92 -7.79
C ASP A 4 4.29 4.99 -6.59
N ARG A 5 5.19 3.99 -6.76
CA ARG A 5 5.49 2.98 -5.73
C ARG A 5 6.14 3.56 -4.45
N ASN A 6 6.66 4.79 -4.47
CA ASN A 6 7.24 5.48 -3.31
C ASN A 6 6.22 6.33 -2.54
N GLN A 7 5.02 6.53 -3.08
CA GLN A 7 3.89 7.15 -2.38
C GLN A 7 2.99 6.12 -1.67
N LEU A 8 3.32 4.82 -1.75
CA LEU A 8 2.67 3.78 -0.95
C LEU A 8 2.93 4.00 0.56
N PRO A 9 1.92 3.79 1.43
CA PRO A 9 2.12 3.84 2.87
C PRO A 9 3.06 2.73 3.35
N HIS A 10 3.69 2.94 4.51
CA HIS A 10 4.62 1.95 5.05
C HIS A 10 3.89 0.61 5.31
N PRO A 11 4.39 -0.54 4.83
CA PRO A 11 3.62 -1.79 4.85
C PRO A 11 3.15 -2.23 6.24
N GLU A 12 3.98 -2.04 7.28
CA GLU A 12 3.57 -2.35 8.65
C GLU A 12 2.36 -1.53 9.11
N ASP A 13 2.26 -0.28 8.66
CA ASP A 13 1.20 0.65 9.04
C ASP A 13 -0.11 0.29 8.32
N TYR A 14 -0.04 0.10 6.99
CA TYR A 14 -1.17 -0.37 6.17
C TYR A 14 -1.84 -1.64 6.72
N TYR A 15 -1.06 -2.68 7.02
CA TYR A 15 -1.64 -3.92 7.54
C TYR A 15 -2.27 -3.73 8.94
N ARG A 16 -1.72 -2.84 9.77
CA ARG A 16 -2.29 -2.52 11.09
C ARG A 16 -3.57 -1.69 10.99
N ASP A 17 -3.68 -0.80 10.00
CA ASP A 17 -4.91 -0.06 9.67
C ASP A 17 -6.02 -1.00 9.17
N CYS A 18 -5.68 -2.02 8.39
CA CYS A 18 -6.56 -3.17 8.09
C CYS A 18 -6.92 -4.04 9.32
N GLY A 19 -6.60 -3.62 10.55
CA GLY A 19 -6.91 -4.32 11.79
C GLY A 19 -6.02 -5.54 12.09
N LEU A 20 -5.01 -5.82 11.26
CA LEU A 20 -4.21 -7.03 11.38
C LEU A 20 -3.14 -6.95 12.48
N ARG A 21 -3.08 -7.97 13.34
CA ARG A 21 -2.08 -8.06 14.41
C ARG A 21 -0.80 -8.72 13.89
N LEU A 22 0.25 -7.90 13.78
CA LEU A 22 1.54 -8.32 13.26
C LEU A 22 2.45 -8.89 14.36
N GLU A 23 2.78 -10.17 14.26
CA GLU A 23 3.56 -10.92 15.25
C GLU A 23 4.95 -11.34 14.75
N GLY A 24 5.86 -11.54 15.71
CA GLY A 24 7.25 -11.92 15.47
C GLY A 24 8.20 -10.72 15.32
N GLN A 25 9.44 -11.01 14.93
CA GLN A 25 10.52 -10.01 14.77
C GLN A 25 11.23 -10.21 13.43
N GLY A 26 11.75 -9.12 12.85
CA GLY A 26 12.44 -9.12 11.56
C GLY A 26 11.51 -8.82 10.37
N LYS A 27 12.03 -9.07 9.15
CA LYS A 27 11.38 -8.63 7.89
C LYS A 27 10.07 -9.35 7.57
N TRP A 28 9.93 -10.62 7.95
CA TRP A 28 8.70 -11.41 7.76
C TRP A 28 7.97 -11.54 9.09
N ARG A 29 6.79 -10.92 9.20
CA ARG A 29 5.86 -11.10 10.33
C ARG A 29 4.90 -12.27 10.05
N LYS A 30 4.20 -12.74 11.08
CA LYS A 30 2.95 -13.50 10.95
C LYS A 30 1.77 -12.59 11.26
N THR A 31 0.60 -12.93 10.75
CA THR A 31 -0.70 -12.32 11.07
C THR A 31 -1.82 -13.31 10.79
N CYS A 32 -3.04 -13.07 11.28
CA CYS A 32 -4.24 -13.66 10.70
C CYS A 32 -4.32 -13.33 9.20
N CYS A 33 -4.84 -14.26 8.40
CA CYS A 33 -5.12 -14.04 6.98
C CYS A 33 -6.33 -13.12 6.79
N SER A 34 -6.28 -12.25 5.78
CA SER A 34 -7.39 -11.37 5.39
C SER A 34 -8.44 -12.08 4.52
N PHE A 35 -8.06 -13.22 3.91
CA PHE A 35 -8.78 -13.88 2.82
C PHE A 35 -9.45 -15.20 3.24
N CYS A 36 -9.02 -15.80 4.35
CA CYS A 36 -9.60 -17.03 4.90
C CYS A 36 -9.55 -17.05 6.42
N ASP A 37 -10.60 -17.58 7.04
CA ASP A 37 -10.71 -17.69 8.50
C ASP A 37 -9.67 -18.63 9.11
N TYR A 38 -9.20 -18.32 10.32
CA TYR A 38 -8.34 -19.15 11.19
C TYR A 38 -6.90 -19.48 10.72
N HIS A 39 -6.48 -19.15 9.48
CA HIS A 39 -5.11 -19.39 9.02
C HIS A 39 -4.15 -18.21 9.26
N THR A 40 -2.85 -18.50 9.42
CA THR A 40 -1.80 -17.47 9.51
C THR A 40 -1.21 -17.11 8.16
N MET A 41 -1.40 -15.87 7.73
CA MET A 41 -0.69 -15.26 6.61
C MET A 41 0.69 -14.73 7.08
N ARG A 42 1.66 -14.71 6.16
CA ARG A 42 2.99 -14.14 6.37
C ARG A 42 3.14 -12.89 5.51
N ILE A 43 3.57 -11.79 6.12
CA ILE A 43 3.79 -10.50 5.41
C ILE A 43 5.24 -10.04 5.53
N ASN A 44 5.73 -9.34 4.52
CA ASN A 44 7.05 -8.75 4.48
C ASN A 44 6.97 -7.24 4.72
N VAL A 45 7.24 -6.78 5.94
CA VAL A 45 7.10 -5.37 6.33
C VAL A 45 8.08 -4.43 5.60
N LYS A 46 9.06 -4.95 4.85
CA LYS A 46 9.95 -4.14 4.00
C LYS A 46 9.38 -3.88 2.58
N THR A 47 8.62 -4.81 2.01
CA THR A 47 8.17 -4.71 0.60
C THR A 47 6.65 -4.67 0.45
N GLY A 48 5.89 -5.04 1.48
CA GLY A 48 4.44 -5.26 1.36
C GLY A 48 4.06 -6.58 0.71
N ALA A 49 5.00 -7.48 0.44
CA ALA A 49 4.67 -8.80 -0.09
C ALA A 49 3.97 -9.65 0.98
N TYR A 50 3.03 -10.49 0.57
CA TYR A 50 2.30 -11.42 1.45
C TYR A 50 2.19 -12.82 0.85
N VAL A 51 1.97 -13.81 1.70
CA VAL A 51 1.64 -15.18 1.31
C VAL A 51 0.87 -15.89 2.41
N CYS A 52 -0.26 -16.50 2.07
CA CYS A 52 -0.92 -17.52 2.87
C CYS A 52 -0.73 -18.88 2.17
N THR A 53 -0.20 -19.86 2.90
CA THR A 53 0.07 -21.22 2.41
C THR A 53 -1.17 -22.11 2.27
N ASP A 54 -2.33 -21.60 2.69
CA ASP A 54 -3.51 -22.38 3.00
C ASP A 54 -4.70 -22.02 2.09
N CYS A 55 -4.74 -20.78 1.58
CA CYS A 55 -5.69 -20.30 0.57
C CYS A 55 -5.02 -19.78 -0.71
N ASP A 56 -3.71 -20.02 -0.88
CA ASP A 56 -2.85 -19.59 -2.00
C ASP A 56 -2.69 -18.06 -2.21
N ALA A 57 -3.55 -17.25 -1.59
CA ALA A 57 -3.52 -15.79 -1.64
C ALA A 57 -2.11 -15.23 -1.31
N SER A 58 -1.48 -14.61 -2.30
CA SER A 58 -0.10 -14.15 -2.24
C SER A 58 0.14 -13.00 -3.22
N GLY A 59 1.11 -12.14 -2.91
CA GLY A 59 1.35 -10.94 -3.71
C GLY A 59 2.66 -10.22 -3.39
N GLU A 60 3.13 -9.36 -4.30
CA GLU A 60 4.46 -8.72 -4.20
C GLU A 60 4.48 -7.40 -3.40
N SER A 61 3.33 -6.79 -3.14
CA SER A 61 3.20 -5.45 -2.56
C SER A 61 1.84 -5.23 -1.88
N ILE A 62 1.74 -4.19 -1.02
CA ILE A 62 0.47 -3.85 -0.35
C ILE A 62 -0.64 -3.41 -1.32
N LEU A 63 -0.28 -2.92 -2.50
CA LEU A 63 -1.22 -2.62 -3.59
C LEU A 63 -2.01 -3.88 -3.98
N ASP A 64 -1.28 -4.98 -4.20
CA ASP A 64 -1.79 -6.28 -4.61
C ASP A 64 -2.76 -6.83 -3.57
N HIS A 65 -2.37 -6.77 -2.29
CA HIS A 65 -3.24 -7.11 -1.15
C HIS A 65 -4.50 -6.25 -1.11
N HIS A 66 -4.41 -4.96 -1.42
CA HIS A 66 -5.57 -4.07 -1.45
C HIS A 66 -6.50 -4.38 -2.62
N MET A 67 -5.96 -4.68 -3.81
CA MET A 67 -6.72 -5.10 -4.99
C MET A 67 -7.50 -6.39 -4.71
N GLU A 68 -6.83 -7.42 -4.20
CA GLU A 68 -7.44 -8.71 -3.83
C GLU A 68 -8.48 -8.56 -2.71
N LEU A 69 -8.20 -7.77 -1.68
CA LEU A 69 -9.11 -7.59 -0.53
C LEU A 69 -10.38 -6.81 -0.88
N THR A 70 -10.33 -5.94 -1.89
CA THR A 70 -11.45 -5.03 -2.24
C THR A 70 -12.10 -5.34 -3.59
N GLY A 71 -11.52 -6.23 -4.39
CA GLY A 71 -11.91 -6.46 -5.79
C GLY A 71 -11.64 -5.26 -6.71
N ALA A 72 -10.74 -4.35 -6.30
CA ALA A 72 -10.47 -3.10 -7.00
C ALA A 72 -9.35 -3.22 -8.04
N ASP A 73 -9.51 -2.50 -9.16
CA ASP A 73 -8.46 -2.29 -10.17
C ASP A 73 -7.25 -1.49 -9.59
N GLU A 74 -6.06 -1.67 -10.18
CA GLU A 74 -4.82 -0.95 -9.80
C GLU A 74 -5.06 0.55 -9.59
N VAL A 75 -5.78 1.20 -10.51
CA VAL A 75 -6.02 2.64 -10.49
C VAL A 75 -6.92 3.08 -9.32
N GLN A 76 -7.76 2.19 -8.81
CA GLN A 76 -8.62 2.47 -7.64
C GLN A 76 -7.90 2.12 -6.34
N ALA A 77 -7.22 0.97 -6.28
CA ALA A 77 -6.41 0.58 -5.13
C ALA A 77 -5.26 1.58 -4.87
N ALA A 78 -4.56 2.03 -5.91
CA ALA A 78 -3.54 3.07 -5.80
C ALA A 78 -4.09 4.42 -5.30
N LYS A 79 -5.35 4.76 -5.59
CA LYS A 79 -6.01 5.96 -5.01
C LYS A 79 -6.40 5.75 -3.55
N GLY A 80 -6.95 4.59 -3.20
CA GLY A 80 -7.27 4.22 -1.82
C GLY A 80 -6.04 4.24 -0.91
N LEU A 81 -4.89 3.85 -1.45
CA LEU A 81 -3.58 3.89 -0.78
C LEU A 81 -2.86 5.25 -0.90
N GLY A 82 -3.45 6.27 -1.53
CA GLY A 82 -2.82 7.59 -1.72
C GLY A 82 -1.66 7.64 -2.73
N ALA A 83 -1.27 6.50 -3.31
CA ALA A 83 -0.14 6.35 -4.23
C ALA A 83 -0.42 6.75 -5.70
N TRP A 84 -1.56 7.40 -5.97
CA TRP A 84 -1.97 7.82 -7.31
C TRP A 84 -1.49 9.25 -7.62
N TRP A 85 -0.31 9.36 -8.23
CA TRP A 85 0.32 10.65 -8.50
C TRP A 85 -0.34 11.40 -9.66
N HIS A 86 -0.80 12.62 -9.38
CA HIS A 86 -0.93 13.64 -10.41
C HIS A 86 0.46 14.26 -10.62
N ALA A 87 1.01 14.14 -11.83
CA ALA A 87 2.00 15.11 -12.24
C ALA A 87 1.27 16.45 -12.38
N PRO A 88 1.65 17.53 -11.66
CA PRO A 88 1.28 18.87 -12.09
C PRO A 88 1.93 19.08 -13.46
N GLY A 89 1.13 19.06 -14.52
CA GLY A 89 1.60 19.49 -15.83
C GLY A 89 2.15 20.91 -15.73
N ALA A 90 3.26 21.19 -16.42
CA ALA A 90 4.00 22.44 -16.28
C ALA A 90 3.10 23.66 -16.52
N SER A 91 2.65 24.28 -15.43
CA SER A 91 1.87 25.50 -15.41
C SER A 91 2.66 26.54 -14.64
N SER A 92 3.02 27.64 -15.32
CA SER A 92 3.95 28.64 -14.82
C SER A 92 3.33 29.55 -13.74
N ALA A 93 3.03 28.99 -12.57
CA ALA A 93 2.70 29.74 -11.36
C ALA A 93 3.97 30.29 -10.66
N ARG A 94 4.88 30.89 -11.45
CA ARG A 94 6.00 31.71 -10.92
C ARG A 94 5.40 33.03 -10.42
N LEU A 95 4.73 32.99 -9.27
CA LEU A 95 4.19 34.19 -8.63
C LEU A 95 5.35 34.96 -8.00
N GLU A 96 6.02 35.77 -8.82
CA GLU A 96 7.06 36.70 -8.37
C GLU A 96 6.43 37.72 -7.41
N VAL A 97 6.66 37.55 -6.11
CA VAL A 97 6.28 38.53 -5.07
C VAL A 97 7.19 39.74 -5.14
N ARG A 98 7.00 40.55 -6.19
CA ARG A 98 7.61 41.86 -6.39
C ARG A 98 7.06 42.88 -5.39
N HIS A 99 7.48 42.74 -4.13
CA HIS A 99 7.46 43.82 -3.16
C HIS A 99 8.50 44.86 -3.56
N GLY A 100 8.07 45.86 -4.31
CA GLY A 100 8.78 47.12 -4.46
C GLY A 100 8.10 48.19 -3.62
N LEU A 101 8.83 48.72 -2.63
CA LEU A 101 8.81 50.07 -2.06
C LEU A 101 9.70 50.09 -0.81
#